data_AF-A0A0B6AII5-F1
#
_entry.id   AF-A0A0B6AII5-F1
#
_cell.length_a   1.000
_cell.length_b   1.000
_cell.length_c   1.000
_cell.angle_alpha   90.00
_cell.angle_beta   90.00
_cell.angle_gamma   90.00
#
_symmetry.space_group_name_H-M   'P 1'
#
loop_
_entity.id
_entity.type
_entity.pdbx_description
1 polymer ?
#
loop_
_entity_poly.entity_id
_entity_poly.type
_entity_poly.pdbx_seq_one_letter_code
_entity_poly.pdbx_strand_id
1 'polypeptide(L)'
;MTKVEHYIQTLGNSADLLTKRQTSIYFEKLSNTFPFLTIMQINWRKVLIKKSTRHIEEIKKWLQEMNINEHQVVLFWKRATKAVSVDLAQALLFFQQTADLTEEAFIYCPSVDYVIEYFKDGKMMIGLAAR
;
A
#
# COMPACT_ATOMS: atom_id res chain seq x y z
N MET A 1 11.65 -10.04 -17.91
CA MET A 1 10.48 -9.64 -17.13
C MET A 1 10.91 -9.48 -15.68
N THR A 2 10.69 -8.31 -15.09
CA THR A 2 10.97 -8.06 -13.67
C THR A 2 9.92 -8.72 -12.78
N LYS A 3 10.22 -8.97 -11.50
CA LYS A 3 9.23 -9.51 -10.54
C LYS A 3 7.98 -8.63 -10.45
N VAL A 4 8.16 -7.31 -10.46
CA VAL A 4 7.05 -6.36 -10.42
C VAL A 4 6.19 -6.43 -11.67
N GLU A 5 6.77 -6.66 -12.84
CA GLU A 5 5.99 -6.90 -14.07
C GLU A 5 5.17 -8.19 -13.96
N HIS A 6 5.73 -9.25 -13.38
CA HIS A 6 4.99 -10.47 -13.11
C HIS A 6 3.83 -10.21 -12.13
N TYR A 7 4.07 -9.49 -11.03
CA TYR A 7 3.03 -9.12 -10.06
C TYR A 7 1.88 -8.31 -10.68
N ILE A 8 2.21 -7.34 -11.54
CA ILE A 8 1.21 -6.55 -12.27
C ILE A 8 0.40 -7.46 -13.22
N GLN A 9 1.05 -8.40 -13.90
CA GLN A 9 0.35 -9.38 -14.73
C GLN A 9 -0.55 -10.30 -13.91
N THR A 10 -0.11 -10.74 -12.72
CA THR A 10 -0.92 -11.56 -11.80
C THR A 10 -2.17 -10.82 -11.33
N LEU A 11 -2.08 -9.51 -11.08
CA LEU A 11 -3.25 -8.68 -10.76
C LEU A 11 -4.22 -8.57 -11.93
N GLY A 12 -3.73 -8.64 -13.16
CA GLY A 12 -4.55 -8.69 -14.37
C GLY A 12 -5.58 -7.56 -14.43
N ASN A 13 -6.82 -7.91 -14.76
CA ASN A 13 -7.92 -6.95 -14.91
C ASN A 13 -8.44 -6.38 -13.58
N SER A 14 -7.92 -6.84 -12.43
CA SER A 14 -8.30 -6.29 -11.13
C SER A 14 -7.60 -4.96 -10.81
N ALA A 15 -6.62 -4.54 -11.63
CA ALA A 15 -5.83 -3.35 -11.38
C ALA A 15 -5.52 -2.56 -12.67
N ASP A 16 -5.56 -1.24 -12.56
CA ASP A 16 -5.19 -0.34 -13.65
C ASP A 16 -3.73 0.09 -13.52
N LEU A 17 -2.93 -0.18 -14.55
CA LEU A 17 -1.54 0.28 -14.60
C LEU A 17 -1.48 1.81 -14.68
N LEU A 18 -0.81 2.43 -13.71
CA LEU A 18 -0.60 3.87 -13.70
C LEU A 18 0.52 4.27 -14.67
N THR A 19 0.34 5.41 -15.31
CA THR A 19 1.43 6.07 -16.04
C THR A 19 2.52 6.53 -15.07
N LYS A 20 3.74 6.68 -15.57
CA LYS A 20 4.87 7.20 -14.76
C LYS A 20 4.52 8.53 -14.07
N ARG A 21 3.81 9.43 -14.77
CA ARG A 21 3.36 10.72 -14.21
C ARG A 21 2.39 10.53 -13.05
N GLN A 22 1.39 9.66 -13.20
CA GLN A 22 0.44 9.36 -12.12
C GLN A 22 1.13 8.71 -10.92
N THR A 23 2.04 7.76 -11.16
CA THR A 23 2.84 7.13 -10.10
C THR A 23 3.63 8.19 -9.31
N SER A 24 4.30 9.11 -9.99
CA SER A 24 5.03 10.20 -9.32
C SER A 24 4.10 11.10 -8.50
N ILE A 25 2.94 11.50 -9.03
CA ILE A 25 1.97 12.35 -8.32
C ILE A 25 1.47 11.69 -7.04
N TYR A 26 1.05 10.42 -7.11
CA TYR A 26 0.54 9.72 -5.93
C TYR A 26 1.63 9.43 -4.91
N PHE A 27 2.85 9.13 -5.36
CA PHE A 27 3.97 8.90 -4.46
C PHE A 27 4.39 10.20 -3.76
N GLU A 28 4.43 11.32 -4.48
CA GLU A 28 4.67 12.65 -3.90
C GLU A 28 3.62 12.96 -2.84
N LYS A 29 2.33 12.73 -3.13
CA LYS A 29 1.26 12.88 -2.15
C LYS A 29 1.50 12.03 -0.90
N LEU A 30 1.75 10.73 -1.05
CA LEU A 30 2.08 9.84 0.07
C LEU A 30 3.25 10.38 0.90
N SER A 31 4.33 10.83 0.24
CA SER A 31 5.55 11.31 0.89
C SER A 31 5.39 12.64 1.62
N ASN A 32 4.48 13.49 1.15
CA ASN A 32 4.13 14.75 1.81
C ASN A 32 3.18 14.53 2.99
N THR A 33 2.32 13.51 2.90
CA THR A 33 1.32 13.19 3.92
C THR A 33 1.91 12.43 5.11
N PHE A 34 2.83 11.49 4.87
CA PHE A 34 3.41 10.66 5.92
C PHE A 34 4.87 11.03 6.20
N PRO A 35 5.34 10.90 7.45
CA PRO A 35 6.74 11.17 7.75
C PRO A 35 7.60 10.00 7.22
N PHE A 36 8.53 10.28 6.30
CA PHE A 36 9.50 9.28 5.80
C PHE A 36 10.86 9.41 6.51
N LEU A 37 11.53 8.28 6.78
CA LEU A 37 12.94 8.23 7.20
C LEU A 37 13.87 8.28 5.97
N THR A 38 13.49 7.56 4.93
CA THR A 38 14.12 7.51 3.60
C THR A 38 12.99 7.37 2.59
N ILE A 39 13.24 7.53 1.29
CA ILE A 39 12.21 7.38 0.25
C ILE A 39 11.49 6.02 0.27
N MET A 40 12.00 5.02 0.98
CA MET A 40 11.43 3.66 1.05
C MET A 40 10.87 3.29 2.43
N GLN A 41 10.82 4.20 3.40
CA GLN A 41 10.46 3.81 4.76
C GLN A 41 9.70 4.91 5.49
N ILE A 42 8.47 4.61 5.89
CA ILE A 42 7.69 5.49 6.77
C ILE A 42 8.26 5.43 8.18
N ASN A 43 8.42 6.61 8.78
CA ASN A 43 8.73 6.77 10.18
C ASN A 43 7.49 6.51 11.04
N TRP A 44 7.16 5.23 11.24
CA TRP A 44 6.00 4.83 12.05
C TRP A 44 6.03 5.32 13.49
N ARG A 45 7.19 5.73 14.04
CA ARG A 45 7.24 6.36 15.37
C ARG A 45 6.54 7.72 15.40
N LYS A 46 6.52 8.44 14.27
CA LYS A 46 5.89 9.76 14.11
C LYS A 46 4.42 9.68 13.67
N VAL A 47 3.96 8.54 13.17
CA VAL A 47 2.54 8.33 12.83
C VAL A 47 1.76 8.09 14.12
N LEU A 48 0.77 8.92 14.44
CA LEU A 48 0.04 8.83 15.71
C LEU A 48 -0.96 7.67 15.70
N ILE A 49 -1.84 7.65 14.70
CA ILE A 49 -2.89 6.64 14.54
C ILE A 49 -2.34 5.52 13.65
N LYS A 50 -1.96 4.40 14.26
CA LYS A 50 -1.33 3.27 13.57
C LYS A 50 -1.62 1.94 14.26
N LYS A 51 -1.51 0.85 13.50
CA LYS A 51 -1.59 -0.52 13.99
C LYS A 51 -0.59 -1.42 13.27
N SER A 52 0.02 -2.32 14.02
CA SER A 52 0.89 -3.38 13.49
C SER A 52 0.10 -4.68 13.46
N THR A 53 0.21 -5.45 12.39
CA THR A 53 -0.42 -6.77 12.29
C THR A 53 0.34 -7.68 11.32
N ARG A 54 0.06 -8.98 11.36
CA ARG A 54 0.43 -9.97 10.33
C ARG A 54 -0.81 -10.56 9.63
N HIS A 55 -2.00 -10.12 10.04
CA HIS A 55 -3.27 -10.66 9.60
C HIS A 55 -4.06 -9.61 8.84
N ILE A 56 -4.51 -9.96 7.64
CA ILE A 56 -5.34 -9.11 6.78
C ILE A 56 -6.67 -8.75 7.45
N GLU A 57 -7.27 -9.68 8.19
CA GLU A 57 -8.53 -9.42 8.90
C GLU A 57 -8.41 -8.29 9.93
N GLU A 58 -7.23 -8.12 10.56
CA GLU A 58 -6.98 -7.02 11.49
C GLU A 58 -6.86 -5.66 10.79
N ILE A 59 -6.50 -5.63 9.51
CA ILE A 59 -6.52 -4.44 8.66
C ILE A 59 -7.97 -4.05 8.37
N LYS A 60 -8.79 -5.01 7.92
CA LYS A 60 -10.22 -4.77 7.64
C LYS A 60 -10.96 -4.27 8.89
N LYS A 61 -10.73 -4.93 10.03
CA LYS A 61 -11.29 -4.51 11.32
C LYS A 61 -10.88 -3.10 11.69
N TRP A 62 -9.60 -2.75 11.51
CA TRP A 62 -9.12 -1.40 11.81
C TRP A 62 -9.77 -0.33 10.93
N LEU A 63 -9.95 -0.60 9.63
CA LEU A 63 -10.64 0.32 8.72
C LEU A 63 -12.11 0.54 9.14
N GLN A 64 -12.80 -0.53 9.54
CA GLN A 64 -14.16 -0.47 10.07
C GLN A 64 -14.23 0.35 11.37
N GLU A 65 -13.32 0.11 12.31
CA GLU A 65 -13.22 0.86 13.58
C GLU A 65 -12.98 2.36 13.35
N MET A 66 -12.28 2.72 12.27
CA MET A 66 -12.01 4.10 11.85
C MET A 66 -13.11 4.71 10.98
N ASN A 67 -14.19 3.96 10.69
CA ASN A 67 -15.28 4.35 9.80
C ASN A 67 -14.81 4.76 8.39
N ILE A 68 -13.82 4.04 7.85
CA ILE A 68 -13.26 4.26 6.51
C ILE A 68 -13.89 3.27 5.54
N ASN A 69 -14.51 3.77 4.48
CA ASN A 69 -15.17 2.97 3.44
C ASN A 69 -14.46 3.04 2.09
N GLU A 70 -13.49 3.93 1.94
CA GLU A 70 -12.74 4.13 0.70
C GLU A 70 -11.69 3.03 0.51
N HIS A 71 -11.92 2.20 -0.49
CA HIS A 71 -11.07 1.05 -0.80
C HIS A 71 -10.28 1.20 -2.10
N GLN A 72 -10.49 2.26 -2.87
CA GLN A 72 -9.63 2.51 -4.02
C GLN A 72 -8.26 2.99 -3.55
N VAL A 73 -7.23 2.20 -3.85
CA VAL A 73 -5.86 2.41 -3.37
C VAL A 73 -4.86 2.39 -4.52
N VAL A 74 -3.71 3.01 -4.27
CA VAL A 74 -2.53 2.92 -5.13
C VAL A 74 -1.53 1.98 -4.49
N LEU A 75 -1.18 0.92 -5.22
CA LEU A 75 -0.16 -0.05 -4.83
C LEU A 75 1.18 0.31 -5.46
N PHE A 76 2.16 0.62 -4.61
CA PHE A 76 3.55 0.88 -4.98
C PHE A 76 4.44 -0.26 -4.51
N TRP A 77 5.30 -0.77 -5.38
CA TRP A 77 6.44 -1.58 -4.96
C TRP A 77 7.63 -0.65 -4.71
N LYS A 78 8.26 -0.73 -3.53
CA LYS A 78 9.23 0.29 -3.09
C LYS A 78 10.45 0.44 -4.00
N ARG A 79 10.81 -0.63 -4.72
CA ARG A 79 11.96 -0.67 -5.65
C ARG A 79 11.56 -0.52 -7.11
N ALA A 80 10.33 -0.11 -7.38
CA ALA A 80 9.77 -0.01 -8.72
C ALA A 80 9.32 1.40 -9.06
N THR A 81 9.37 1.73 -10.34
CA THR A 81 8.78 2.96 -10.89
C THR A 81 7.36 2.76 -11.41
N LYS A 82 6.80 1.55 -11.24
CA LYS A 82 5.46 1.17 -11.68
C LYS A 82 4.57 1.03 -10.44
N ALA A 83 3.34 1.51 -10.57
CA ALA A 83 2.30 1.37 -9.57
C ALA A 83 0.97 1.07 -10.26
N VAL A 84 0.02 0.54 -9.50
CA VAL A 84 -1.32 0.24 -10.00
C VAL A 84 -2.38 0.87 -9.11
N SER A 85 -3.50 1.26 -9.72
CA SER A 85 -4.73 1.60 -9.00
C SER A 85 -5.57 0.34 -8.87
N VAL A 86 -6.02 0.01 -7.68
CA VAL A 86 -6.67 -1.28 -7.39
C VAL A 86 -7.61 -1.14 -6.20
N ASP A 87 -8.61 -2.00 -6.12
CA ASP A 87 -9.41 -2.14 -4.90
C ASP A 87 -8.59 -2.79 -3.78
N LEU A 88 -8.72 -2.29 -2.55
CA LEU A 88 -7.95 -2.75 -1.41
C LEU A 88 -8.12 -4.26 -1.16
N ALA A 89 -9.34 -4.81 -1.32
CA ALA A 89 -9.56 -6.23 -1.11
C ALA A 89 -8.78 -7.07 -2.14
N GLN A 90 -8.71 -6.61 -3.40
CA GLN A 90 -7.91 -7.25 -4.44
C GLN A 90 -6.41 -7.16 -4.15
N ALA A 91 -5.93 -6.00 -3.69
CA ALA A 91 -4.54 -5.83 -3.28
C ALA A 91 -4.18 -6.79 -2.13
N LEU A 92 -4.98 -6.84 -1.06
CA LEU A 92 -4.74 -7.71 0.09
C LEU A 92 -4.82 -9.20 -0.28
N LEU A 93 -5.77 -9.58 -1.14
CA LEU A 93 -5.88 -10.95 -1.65
C LEU A 93 -4.62 -11.35 -2.45
N PHE A 94 -4.11 -10.44 -3.29
CA PHE A 94 -2.86 -10.67 -4.03
C PHE A 94 -1.68 -10.94 -3.07
N PHE A 95 -1.54 -10.18 -1.99
CA PHE A 95 -0.49 -10.43 -0.98
C PHE A 95 -0.67 -11.74 -0.22
N GLN A 96 -1.91 -12.20 -0.04
CA GLN A 96 -2.22 -13.47 0.63
C GLN A 96 -1.93 -14.69 -0.26
N GLN A 97 -2.20 -14.59 -1.56
CA GLN A 97 -2.13 -15.72 -2.49
C GLN A 97 -0.75 -15.88 -3.15
N THR A 98 0.08 -14.84 -3.12
CA THR A 98 1.40 -14.86 -3.78
C THR A 98 2.46 -15.42 -2.84
N ALA A 99 2.74 -16.72 -2.97
CA ALA A 99 3.71 -17.44 -2.13
C ALA A 99 5.15 -16.89 -2.19
N ASP A 100 5.55 -16.24 -3.30
CA ASP A 100 6.90 -15.73 -3.55
C ASP A 100 6.99 -14.20 -3.54
N LEU A 101 6.22 -13.55 -2.67
CA LEU A 101 6.22 -12.10 -2.58
C LEU A 101 7.47 -11.62 -1.83
N THR A 102 8.40 -11.04 -2.58
CA THR A 102 9.73 -10.65 -2.06
C THR A 102 9.94 -9.14 -2.04
N GLU A 103 9.03 -8.39 -2.69
CA GLU A 103 9.10 -6.93 -2.77
C GLU A 103 8.21 -6.30 -1.70
N GLU A 104 8.79 -5.40 -0.94
CA GLU A 104 8.02 -4.56 -0.01
C GLU A 104 7.17 -3.56 -0.79
N ALA A 105 6.04 -3.18 -0.20
CA ALA A 105 5.07 -2.34 -0.88
C ALA A 105 4.42 -1.32 0.06
N PHE A 106 3.90 -0.25 -0.56
CA PHE A 106 2.94 0.66 0.04
C PHE A 106 1.59 0.49 -0.64
N ILE A 107 0.52 0.42 0.14
CA ILE A 107 -0.86 0.46 -0.33
C ILE A 107 -1.46 1.74 0.25
N TYR A 108 -1.65 2.75 -0.58
CA TYR A 108 -2.03 4.09 -0.14
C TYR A 108 -3.41 4.49 -0.66
N CYS A 109 -4.27 4.96 0.22
CA CYS A 109 -5.56 5.52 -0.16
C CYS A 109 -5.47 7.06 -0.22
N PRO A 110 -5.46 7.67 -1.42
CA PRO A 110 -5.29 9.11 -1.55
C PRO A 110 -6.53 9.92 -1.16
N SER A 111 -7.72 9.31 -1.05
CA SER A 111 -8.93 10.05 -0.67
C SER A 111 -9.06 10.26 0.84
N VAL A 112 -8.55 9.31 1.64
CA VAL A 112 -8.68 9.30 3.11
C VAL A 112 -7.35 9.47 3.82
N ASP A 113 -6.24 9.36 3.07
CA ASP A 113 -4.89 9.48 3.59
C ASP A 113 -4.56 8.41 4.65
N TYR A 114 -4.95 7.15 4.40
CA TYR A 114 -4.38 5.99 5.08
C TYR A 114 -3.35 5.28 4.20
N VAL A 115 -2.38 4.63 4.83
CA VAL A 115 -1.38 3.80 4.15
C VAL A 115 -1.14 2.50 4.88
N ILE A 116 -0.93 1.43 4.12
CA ILE A 116 -0.43 0.16 4.61
C ILE A 116 0.98 -0.03 4.04
N GLU A 117 1.96 -0.25 4.90
CA GLU A 117 3.29 -0.72 4.50
C GLU A 117 3.37 -2.23 4.71
N TYR A 118 3.58 -2.96 3.62
CA TYR A 118 3.79 -4.40 3.61
C TYR A 118 5.29 -4.69 3.60
N PHE A 119 5.73 -5.46 4.59
CA PHE A 119 7.12 -5.87 4.77
C PHE A 119 7.33 -7.29 4.23
N LYS A 120 8.54 -7.57 3.78
CA LYS A 120 8.94 -8.87 3.20
C LYS A 120 8.74 -10.08 4.13
N ASP A 121 8.61 -9.86 5.44
CA ASP A 121 8.38 -10.89 6.45
C ASP A 121 6.89 -11.14 6.72
N GLY A 122 6.00 -10.57 5.89
CA GLY A 122 4.55 -10.67 6.03
C GLY A 122 3.98 -9.75 7.10
N LYS A 123 4.80 -8.94 7.78
CA LYS A 123 4.31 -7.89 8.67
C LYS A 123 3.66 -6.78 7.85
N MET A 124 2.63 -6.18 8.42
CA MET A 124 1.98 -4.98 7.91
C MET A 124 1.91 -3.93 8.99
N MET A 125 2.11 -2.68 8.59
CA MET A 125 1.78 -1.50 9.38
C MET A 125 0.70 -0.73 8.65
N ILE A 126 -0.41 -0.41 9.30
CA ILE A 126 -1.42 0.52 8.79
C ILE A 126 -1.40 1.78 9.63
N GLY A 127 -1.66 2.92 9.01
CA GLY A 127 -1.94 4.14 9.76
C GLY A 127 -2.65 5.19 8.94
N LEU A 128 -3.15 6.18 9.67
CA LEU A 128 -3.84 7.34 9.15
C LEU A 128 -2.94 8.56 9.30
N ALA A 129 -2.98 9.46 8.32
CA ALA A 129 -2.34 10.76 8.43
C ALA A 129 -2.91 11.56 9.61
N ALA A 130 -2.08 12.41 10.21
CA ALA A 130 -2.58 13.40 11.15
C ALA A 130 -3.41 14.44 10.38
N ARG A 131 -4.61 14.74 10.87
CA ARG A 131 -5.44 15.84 10.36
C ARG A 131 -5.01 17.17 10.96
#